data_AF-A0AAV5TLP9-F1
#
_entry.id   AF-A0AAV5TLP9-F1
#
_cell.length_a   1.000
_cell.length_b   1.000
_cell.length_c   1.000
_cell.angle_alpha   90.00
_cell.angle_beta   90.00
_cell.angle_gamma   90.00
#
_symmetry.space_group_name_H-M   'P 1'
#
loop_
_entity.id
_entity.type
_entity.pdbx_description
1 polymer ?
#
loop_
_entity_poly.entity_id
_entity_poly.type
_entity_poly.pdbx_seq_one_letter_code
_entity_poly.pdbx_strand_id
1 'polypeptide(L)'
;MNLVNSWSSGHTLWPMPCGVSRTSSQSQTDMTKLWLNYPEEHRTIPMKTKFFFIIQLAYWHHSFPEFYLQKYKGDEMKERTTPILIHIVAIAAGYALNFNRITLVLVALEALVGLIFHAARFLHIIECKNTSSKLFRIFNIIFVISRVMETLLAAVVFWHGFKVNEDALRRYPRGNFNTSFIRLNALFGVVVLQGYQFALFALFHFGRIRESWSKKTKKTQANPPVNPKNVKTKKDE
;
A
#
# COMPACT_ATOMS: atom_id res chain seq x y z
N MET A 1 -69.86 -44.39 18.72
CA MET A 1 -70.31 -43.88 20.02
C MET A 1 -69.05 -43.55 20.83
N ASN A 2 -68.79 -42.24 21.02
CA ASN A 2 -67.88 -41.58 21.98
C ASN A 2 -66.35 -41.82 21.84
N LEU A 3 -65.57 -40.83 21.35
CA LEU A 3 -64.99 -39.63 22.02
C LEU A 3 -63.73 -40.04 22.86
N VAL A 4 -62.50 -39.49 22.77
CA VAL A 4 -62.04 -38.10 22.62
C VAL A 4 -60.49 -38.06 22.46
N ASN A 5 -60.02 -37.17 21.56
CA ASN A 5 -58.82 -36.30 21.53
C ASN A 5 -57.41 -36.78 21.98
N SER A 6 -56.41 -36.60 21.10
CA SER A 6 -55.39 -35.53 21.24
C SER A 6 -54.41 -35.49 20.05
N TRP A 7 -54.60 -34.48 19.21
CA TRP A 7 -53.64 -33.64 18.47
C TRP A 7 -52.26 -34.15 17.97
N SER A 8 -52.11 -33.93 16.65
CA SER A 8 -50.96 -33.35 15.94
C SER A 8 -49.81 -34.26 15.49
N SER A 9 -49.98 -34.77 14.27
CA SER A 9 -49.09 -34.61 13.10
C SER A 9 -47.63 -34.19 13.36
N GLY A 10 -46.69 -35.01 12.88
CA GLY A 10 -45.28 -34.58 12.79
C GLY A 10 -44.26 -35.67 12.46
N HIS A 11 -44.45 -36.41 11.37
CA HIS A 11 -43.42 -36.89 10.44
C HIS A 11 -42.03 -37.34 10.96
N THR A 12 -41.82 -38.67 10.91
CA THR A 12 -40.72 -39.40 10.21
C THR A 12 -39.27 -38.95 10.48
N LEU A 13 -38.48 -39.67 11.30
CA LEU A 13 -37.65 -40.85 10.95
C LEU A 13 -36.81 -40.73 9.66
N TRP A 14 -35.52 -40.36 9.80
CA TRP A 14 -34.34 -41.14 9.35
C TRP A 14 -33.05 -40.56 9.99
N PRO A 15 -31.97 -41.34 10.21
CA PRO A 15 -30.93 -41.10 11.20
C PRO A 15 -29.86 -40.12 10.70
N MET A 16 -29.22 -39.47 11.67
CA MET A 16 -28.08 -38.58 11.44
C MET A 16 -26.89 -39.36 10.84
N PRO A 17 -26.37 -38.95 9.67
CA PRO A 17 -25.03 -39.30 9.27
C PRO A 17 -24.05 -38.55 10.16
N CYS A 18 -23.14 -39.29 10.76
CA CYS A 18 -21.94 -38.82 11.43
C CYS A 18 -21.09 -38.03 10.43
N GLY A 19 -21.37 -36.74 10.30
CA GLY A 19 -20.55 -35.79 9.57
C GLY A 19 -19.89 -34.89 10.59
N VAL A 20 -18.67 -35.26 10.97
CA VAL A 20 -17.74 -34.36 11.68
C VAL A 20 -17.61 -33.10 10.83
N SER A 21 -18.39 -32.07 11.14
CA SER A 21 -18.09 -30.72 10.71
C SER A 21 -16.81 -30.33 11.43
N ARG A 22 -15.69 -30.65 10.80
CA ARG A 22 -14.41 -30.03 11.07
C ARG A 22 -14.63 -28.54 10.80
N THR A 23 -15.08 -27.83 11.83
CA THR A 23 -14.95 -26.39 11.92
C THR A 23 -13.46 -26.14 11.99
N SER A 24 -12.81 -26.12 10.82
CA SER A 24 -11.54 -25.44 10.69
C SER A 24 -11.83 -24.03 11.19
N SER A 25 -11.27 -23.68 12.33
CA SER A 25 -11.04 -22.30 12.73
C SER A 25 -10.20 -21.69 11.60
N GLN A 26 -10.86 -21.28 10.51
CA GLN A 26 -10.17 -20.65 9.40
C GLN A 26 -9.66 -19.33 9.95
N SER A 27 -8.37 -19.29 10.21
CA SER A 27 -7.71 -18.09 10.68
C SER A 27 -8.07 -16.96 9.70
N GLN A 28 -8.47 -15.80 10.21
CA GLN A 28 -8.67 -14.63 9.35
C GLN A 28 -7.35 -14.14 8.73
N THR A 29 -6.23 -14.76 9.09
CA THR A 29 -4.85 -14.45 8.69
C THR A 29 -4.31 -15.33 7.55
N ASP A 30 -5.10 -16.23 6.96
CA ASP A 30 -4.62 -17.10 5.88
C ASP A 30 -4.36 -16.28 4.60
N MET A 31 -3.07 -16.05 4.28
CA MET A 31 -2.62 -15.31 3.08
C MET A 31 -3.20 -15.89 1.78
N THR A 32 -3.48 -17.20 1.77
CA THR A 32 -4.07 -17.92 0.63
C THR A 32 -5.45 -17.37 0.23
N LYS A 33 -6.21 -16.77 1.16
CA LYS A 33 -7.53 -16.16 0.89
C LYS A 33 -7.50 -14.96 -0.07
N LEU A 34 -6.32 -14.44 -0.38
CA LEU A 34 -6.14 -13.36 -1.35
C LEU A 34 -6.49 -13.81 -2.78
N TRP A 35 -6.20 -15.07 -3.12
CA TRP A 35 -6.40 -15.63 -4.47
C TRP A 35 -7.29 -16.89 -4.50
N LEU A 36 -7.60 -17.51 -3.36
CA LEU A 36 -8.51 -18.66 -3.27
C LEU A 36 -9.95 -18.27 -3.64
N ASN A 37 -10.67 -19.13 -4.37
CA ASN A 37 -12.07 -18.95 -4.82
C ASN A 37 -12.34 -17.77 -5.79
N TYR A 38 -11.32 -17.28 -6.47
CA TYR A 38 -11.49 -16.39 -7.62
C TYR A 38 -12.13 -17.18 -8.79
N PRO A 39 -13.20 -16.71 -9.46
CA PRO A 39 -13.85 -15.38 -9.37
C PRO A 39 -15.13 -15.29 -8.52
N GLU A 40 -15.70 -16.39 -8.04
CA GLU A 40 -17.04 -16.44 -7.40
C GLU A 40 -17.15 -15.54 -6.14
N GLU A 41 -16.15 -15.57 -5.25
CA GLU A 41 -16.16 -14.73 -4.04
C GLU A 41 -15.54 -13.34 -4.22
N HIS A 42 -14.86 -13.10 -5.33
CA HIS A 42 -14.25 -11.80 -5.65
C HIS A 42 -15.24 -10.88 -6.37
N ARG A 43 -16.31 -11.45 -6.94
CA ARG A 43 -17.43 -10.72 -7.55
C ARG A 43 -18.35 -10.07 -6.50
N THR A 44 -18.58 -10.75 -5.38
CA THR A 44 -19.42 -10.26 -4.29
C THR A 44 -18.61 -9.41 -3.32
N ILE A 45 -18.41 -8.13 -3.68
CA ILE A 45 -17.65 -7.19 -2.84
C ILE A 45 -18.50 -6.78 -1.62
N PRO A 46 -18.05 -7.03 -0.37
CA PRO A 46 -18.79 -6.63 0.81
C PRO A 46 -18.81 -5.10 0.94
N MET A 47 -19.87 -4.56 1.54
CA MET A 47 -20.08 -3.10 1.65
C MET A 47 -18.89 -2.36 2.28
N LYS A 48 -18.27 -2.94 3.32
CA LYS A 48 -17.04 -2.41 3.96
C LYS A 48 -15.88 -2.19 2.99
N THR A 49 -15.67 -3.11 2.04
CA THR A 49 -14.61 -3.00 1.03
C THR A 49 -14.92 -1.92 0.00
N LYS A 50 -16.20 -1.76 -0.38
CA LYS A 50 -16.63 -0.66 -1.25
C LYS A 50 -16.37 0.70 -0.60
N PHE A 51 -16.76 0.86 0.67
CA PHE A 51 -16.48 2.08 1.43
C PHE A 51 -14.98 2.37 1.54
N PHE A 52 -14.17 1.35 1.80
CA PHE A 52 -12.71 1.50 1.81
C PHE A 52 -12.20 2.10 0.50
N PHE A 53 -12.57 1.55 -0.66
CA PHE A 53 -12.15 2.10 -1.96
C PHE A 53 -12.64 3.53 -2.20
N ILE A 54 -13.88 3.85 -1.81
CA ILE A 54 -14.41 5.22 -1.93
C ILE A 54 -13.58 6.19 -1.07
N ILE A 55 -13.26 5.83 0.17
CA ILE A 55 -12.44 6.66 1.05
C ILE A 55 -11.03 6.83 0.47
N GLN A 56 -10.43 5.76 -0.07
CA GLN A 56 -9.10 5.83 -0.68
C GLN A 56 -9.08 6.71 -1.94
N LEU A 57 -10.09 6.60 -2.79
CA LEU A 57 -10.23 7.50 -3.94
C LEU A 57 -10.45 8.94 -3.50
N ALA A 58 -11.30 9.18 -2.51
CA ALA A 58 -11.49 10.51 -1.93
C ALA A 58 -10.19 11.06 -1.33
N TYR A 59 -9.38 10.21 -0.69
CA TYR A 59 -8.06 10.57 -0.19
C TYR A 59 -7.10 10.99 -1.32
N TRP A 60 -7.11 10.37 -2.50
CA TRP A 60 -6.27 10.89 -3.59
C TRP A 60 -6.85 12.15 -4.23
N HIS A 61 -8.17 12.29 -4.27
CA HIS A 61 -8.83 13.47 -4.86
C HIS A 61 -8.72 14.73 -3.98
N HIS A 62 -8.75 14.61 -2.65
CA HIS A 62 -8.69 15.80 -1.78
C HIS A 62 -7.36 16.57 -1.90
N SER A 63 -6.32 15.93 -2.41
CA SER A 63 -5.03 16.58 -2.68
C SER A 63 -5.14 17.71 -3.73
N PHE A 64 -6.12 17.67 -4.64
CA PHE A 64 -6.32 18.74 -5.62
C PHE A 64 -6.80 20.06 -4.98
N PRO A 65 -7.86 20.06 -4.13
CA PRO A 65 -8.18 21.22 -3.28
C PRO A 65 -7.01 21.70 -2.41
N GLU A 66 -6.22 20.78 -1.84
CA GLU A 66 -5.05 21.15 -1.02
C GLU A 66 -4.06 22.00 -1.83
N PHE A 67 -3.82 21.66 -3.10
CA PHE A 67 -2.90 22.41 -3.94
C PHE A 67 -3.37 23.84 -4.21
N TYR A 68 -4.68 24.02 -4.38
CA TYR A 68 -5.29 25.33 -4.57
C TYR A 68 -5.15 26.19 -3.30
N LEU A 69 -5.39 25.60 -2.12
CA LEU A 69 -5.29 26.30 -0.83
C LEU A 69 -3.84 26.69 -0.49
N GLN A 70 -2.87 25.85 -0.86
CA GLN A 70 -1.44 26.10 -0.60
C GLN A 70 -0.78 27.00 -1.66
N LYS A 71 -1.53 27.43 -2.69
CA LYS A 71 -1.06 28.33 -3.77
C LYS A 71 0.26 27.86 -4.41
N TYR A 72 0.36 26.57 -4.76
CA TYR A 72 1.54 26.06 -5.44
C TYR A 72 1.74 26.71 -6.82
N LYS A 73 3.00 26.77 -7.25
CA LYS A 73 3.37 27.17 -8.61
C LYS A 73 2.94 26.09 -9.61
N GLY A 74 2.56 26.49 -10.82
CA GLY A 74 2.05 25.57 -11.84
C GLY A 74 2.99 24.40 -12.18
N ASP A 75 4.31 24.64 -12.20
CA ASP A 75 5.29 23.58 -12.46
C ASP A 75 5.38 22.57 -11.30
N GLU A 76 5.36 23.06 -10.06
CA GLU A 76 5.32 22.21 -8.86
C GLU A 76 4.00 21.42 -8.74
N MET A 77 2.89 22.00 -9.22
CA MET A 77 1.60 21.32 -9.27
C MET A 77 1.64 20.11 -10.20
N LYS A 78 2.26 20.22 -11.38
CA LYS A 78 2.36 19.11 -12.36
C LYS A 78 3.16 17.95 -11.79
N GLU A 79 4.30 18.26 -11.15
CA GLU A 79 5.16 17.25 -10.51
C GLU A 79 4.40 16.48 -9.43
N ARG A 80 3.59 17.17 -8.62
CA ARG A 80 2.79 16.55 -7.54
C ARG A 80 1.52 15.87 -8.03
N THR A 81 0.95 16.31 -9.14
CA THR A 81 -0.28 15.74 -9.72
C THR A 81 -0.05 14.38 -10.34
N THR A 82 1.10 14.19 -10.99
CA THR A 82 1.46 12.93 -11.67
C THR A 82 1.34 11.69 -10.76
N PRO A 83 1.99 11.63 -9.57
CA PRO A 83 1.85 10.49 -8.68
C PRO A 83 0.41 10.28 -8.20
N ILE A 84 -0.35 11.35 -7.93
CA ILE A 84 -1.75 11.24 -7.49
C ILE A 84 -2.61 10.55 -8.55
N LEU A 85 -2.49 10.97 -9.80
CA LEU A 85 -3.25 10.37 -10.91
C LEU A 85 -2.90 8.90 -11.10
N ILE A 86 -1.62 8.54 -10.97
CA ILE A 86 -1.19 7.14 -11.06
C ILE A 86 -1.87 6.29 -9.98
N HIS A 87 -1.99 6.79 -8.74
CA HIS A 87 -2.68 6.06 -7.65
C HIS A 87 -4.18 5.92 -7.92
N ILE A 88 -4.84 6.98 -8.39
CA ILE A 88 -6.27 6.94 -8.74
C ILE A 88 -6.51 5.88 -9.83
N VAL A 89 -5.70 5.90 -10.90
CA VAL A 89 -5.79 4.93 -12.00
C VAL A 89 -5.50 3.51 -11.52
N ALA A 90 -4.49 3.32 -10.67
CA ALA A 90 -4.14 2.00 -10.13
C ALA A 90 -5.27 1.41 -9.27
N ILE A 91 -5.88 2.21 -8.41
CA ILE A 91 -7.03 1.79 -7.58
C ILE A 91 -8.24 1.47 -8.47
N ALA A 92 -8.54 2.33 -9.43
CA ALA A 92 -9.65 2.13 -10.37
C ALA A 92 -9.45 0.87 -11.24
N ALA A 93 -8.23 0.63 -11.73
CA ALA A 93 -7.90 -0.57 -12.51
C ALA A 93 -8.03 -1.85 -11.68
N GLY A 94 -7.54 -1.85 -10.43
CA GLY A 94 -7.70 -2.98 -9.52
C GLY A 94 -9.16 -3.33 -9.24
N TYR A 95 -10.00 -2.31 -9.10
CA TYR A 95 -11.45 -2.48 -8.94
C TYR A 95 -12.13 -2.99 -10.22
N ALA A 96 -11.81 -2.40 -11.38
CA ALA A 96 -12.41 -2.76 -12.67
C ALA A 96 -12.06 -4.20 -13.12
N LEU A 97 -10.84 -4.66 -12.81
CA LEU A 97 -10.35 -6.00 -13.16
C LEU A 97 -10.74 -7.08 -12.13
N ASN A 98 -11.55 -6.73 -11.12
CA ASN A 98 -11.95 -7.60 -10.01
C ASN A 98 -10.78 -8.14 -9.15
N PHE A 99 -9.63 -7.46 -9.13
CA PHE A 99 -8.50 -7.78 -8.24
C PHE A 99 -8.68 -7.18 -6.83
N ASN A 100 -9.93 -7.10 -6.36
CA ASN A 100 -10.34 -6.32 -5.21
C ASN A 100 -9.58 -6.65 -3.91
N ARG A 101 -9.36 -7.94 -3.62
CA ARG A 101 -8.71 -8.36 -2.36
C ARG A 101 -7.24 -7.96 -2.32
N ILE A 102 -6.49 -8.18 -3.40
CA ILE A 102 -5.07 -7.80 -3.47
C ILE A 102 -4.91 -6.29 -3.52
N THR A 103 -5.71 -5.59 -4.32
CA THR A 103 -5.69 -4.12 -4.37
C THR A 103 -6.01 -3.52 -3.01
N LEU A 104 -6.98 -4.07 -2.28
CA LEU A 104 -7.28 -3.62 -0.92
C LEU A 104 -6.07 -3.73 0.00
N VAL A 105 -5.34 -4.87 -0.01
CA VAL A 105 -4.18 -5.05 0.87
C VAL A 105 -3.03 -4.13 0.48
N LEU A 106 -2.72 -4.01 -0.81
CA LEU A 106 -1.66 -3.11 -1.29
C LEU A 106 -1.95 -1.65 -0.91
N VAL A 107 -3.18 -1.19 -1.15
CA VAL A 107 -3.61 0.17 -0.83
C VAL A 107 -3.67 0.41 0.69
N ALA A 108 -4.04 -0.60 1.48
CA ALA A 108 -4.04 -0.50 2.93
C ALA A 108 -2.62 -0.35 3.49
N LEU A 109 -1.65 -1.12 2.98
CA LEU A 109 -0.24 -0.99 3.37
C LEU A 109 0.30 0.41 3.02
N GLU A 110 -0.01 0.90 1.81
CA GLU A 110 0.36 2.26 1.39
C GLU A 110 -0.26 3.31 2.32
N ALA A 111 -1.54 3.17 2.66
CA ALA A 111 -2.24 4.11 3.53
C ALA A 111 -1.65 4.13 4.95
N LEU A 112 -1.19 2.99 5.48
CA LEU A 112 -0.53 2.92 6.79
C LEU A 112 0.83 3.64 6.78
N VAL A 113 1.64 3.44 5.76
CA VAL A 113 2.92 4.14 5.61
C VAL A 113 2.69 5.64 5.44
N GLY A 114 1.69 6.00 4.63
CA GLY A 114 1.23 7.38 4.45
C GLY A 114 0.80 8.01 5.78
N LEU A 115 0.02 7.30 6.60
CA LEU A 115 -0.43 7.81 7.90
C LEU A 115 0.75 8.19 8.82
N ILE A 116 1.80 7.37 8.88
CA ILE A 116 3.00 7.65 9.67
C ILE A 116 3.70 8.92 9.18
N PHE A 117 3.80 9.10 7.86
CA PHE A 117 4.37 10.30 7.27
C PHE A 117 3.57 11.56 7.62
N HIS A 118 2.24 11.52 7.46
CA HIS A 118 1.37 12.65 7.77
C HIS A 118 1.39 12.97 9.28
N ALA A 119 1.44 11.95 10.14
CA ALA A 119 1.62 12.14 11.57
C ALA A 119 2.97 12.81 11.89
N ALA A 120 4.05 12.42 11.21
CA ALA A 120 5.37 13.03 11.39
C ALA A 120 5.38 14.51 10.98
N ARG A 121 4.72 14.84 9.87
CA ARG A 121 4.53 16.20 9.37
C ARG A 121 3.65 17.03 10.30
N PHE A 122 2.57 16.46 10.83
CA PHE A 122 1.70 17.13 11.79
C PHE A 122 2.44 17.48 13.09
N LEU A 123 3.19 16.53 13.66
CA LEU A 123 4.03 16.80 14.83
C LEU A 123 5.14 17.81 14.57
N HIS A 124 5.61 17.90 13.32
CA HIS A 124 6.57 18.92 12.91
C HIS A 124 5.95 20.32 12.98
N ILE A 125 4.70 20.45 12.50
CA ILE A 125 3.96 21.71 12.47
C ILE A 125 3.62 22.20 13.89
N ILE A 126 3.36 21.29 14.83
CA ILE A 126 3.12 21.62 16.27
C ILE A 126 4.45 21.81 17.03
N GLU A 127 5.57 21.97 16.33
CA GLU A 127 6.90 22.22 16.90
C GLU A 127 7.44 21.15 17.87
N CYS A 128 6.85 19.96 17.88
CA CYS A 128 7.34 18.79 18.63
C CYS A 128 8.52 18.11 17.92
N LYS A 129 9.62 18.87 17.74
CA LYS A 129 10.77 18.51 16.88
C LYS A 129 11.47 17.21 17.29
N ASN A 130 11.57 16.93 18.59
CA ASN A 130 12.20 15.70 19.09
C ASN A 130 11.42 14.45 18.67
N THR A 131 10.10 14.48 18.77
CA THR A 131 9.23 13.36 18.37
C THR A 131 9.11 13.27 16.86
N SER A 132 8.91 14.41 16.19
CA SER A 132 8.80 14.49 14.73
C SER A 132 10.04 13.93 14.02
N SER A 133 11.25 14.30 14.47
CA SER A 133 12.49 13.81 13.87
C SER A 133 12.69 12.29 14.03
N LYS A 134 12.29 11.71 15.16
CA LYS A 134 12.27 10.25 15.37
C LYS A 134 11.28 9.59 14.41
N LEU A 135 10.08 10.17 14.27
CA LEU A 135 9.04 9.62 13.40
C LEU A 135 9.43 9.68 11.91
N PHE A 136 10.12 10.74 11.46
CA PHE A 136 10.69 10.78 10.12
C PHE A 136 11.77 9.71 9.88
N ARG A 137 12.59 9.37 10.88
CA ARG A 137 13.55 8.26 10.77
C ARG A 137 12.86 6.92 10.67
N ILE A 138 11.84 6.70 11.51
CA ILE A 138 11.02 5.48 11.48
C ILE A 138 10.32 5.35 10.12
N PHE A 139 9.72 6.44 9.63
CA PHE A 139 9.09 6.49 8.30
C PHE A 139 10.05 6.05 7.20
N ASN A 140 11.30 6.56 7.17
CA ASN A 140 12.26 6.17 6.14
C ASN A 140 12.55 4.66 6.11
N ILE A 141 12.61 4.02 7.29
CA ILE A 141 12.83 2.57 7.39
C ILE A 141 11.58 1.82 6.94
N ILE A 142 10.41 2.20 7.47
CA ILE A 142 9.12 1.56 7.15
C ILE A 142 8.81 1.70 5.67
N PHE A 143 9.10 2.84 5.05
CA PHE A 143 8.89 3.08 3.64
C PHE A 143 9.66 2.07 2.77
N VAL A 144 10.95 1.83 3.05
CA VAL A 144 11.74 0.86 2.28
C VAL A 144 11.19 -0.56 2.49
N ILE A 145 10.86 -0.92 3.74
CA ILE A 145 10.28 -2.22 4.06
C ILE A 145 8.93 -2.41 3.33
N SER A 146 8.05 -1.40 3.32
CA SER A 146 6.76 -1.49 2.66
C SER A 146 6.90 -1.67 1.14
N ARG A 147 7.86 -0.99 0.49
CA ARG A 147 8.11 -1.17 -0.96
C ARG A 147 8.47 -2.61 -1.28
N VAL A 148 9.34 -3.22 -0.48
CA VAL A 148 9.73 -4.62 -0.64
C VAL A 148 8.54 -5.55 -0.38
N MET A 149 7.80 -5.34 0.71
CA MET A 149 6.64 -6.17 1.05
C MET A 149 5.54 -6.11 -0.02
N GLU A 150 5.19 -4.93 -0.52
CA GLU A 150 4.17 -4.75 -1.55
C GLU A 150 4.58 -5.40 -2.88
N THR A 151 5.85 -5.24 -3.28
CA THR A 151 6.41 -5.86 -4.49
C THR A 151 6.40 -7.38 -4.40
N LEU A 152 6.84 -7.93 -3.26
CA LEU A 152 6.84 -9.38 -3.03
C LEU A 152 5.43 -9.95 -2.97
N LEU A 153 4.51 -9.27 -2.27
CA LEU A 153 3.12 -9.69 -2.18
C LEU A 153 2.47 -9.72 -3.58
N ALA A 154 2.67 -8.67 -4.38
CA ALA A 154 2.19 -8.64 -5.75
C ALA A 154 2.79 -9.77 -6.59
N ALA A 155 4.10 -10.00 -6.50
CA ALA A 155 4.77 -11.09 -7.22
C ALA A 155 4.18 -12.45 -6.83
N VAL A 156 4.03 -12.76 -5.54
CA VAL A 156 3.46 -14.04 -5.08
C VAL A 156 2.03 -14.23 -5.58
N VAL A 157 1.19 -13.19 -5.45
CA VAL A 157 -0.23 -13.28 -5.80
C VAL A 157 -0.45 -13.38 -7.31
N PHE A 158 0.25 -12.56 -8.11
CA PHE A 158 0.09 -12.57 -9.56
C PHE A 158 0.86 -13.71 -10.24
N TRP A 159 2.02 -14.12 -9.72
CA TRP A 159 2.82 -15.19 -10.34
C TRP A 159 2.37 -16.59 -9.92
N HIS A 160 2.10 -16.81 -8.64
CA HIS A 160 1.70 -18.11 -8.11
C HIS A 160 0.18 -18.22 -7.93
N GLY A 161 -0.46 -17.24 -7.29
CA GLY A 161 -1.88 -17.33 -6.92
C GLY A 161 -2.81 -17.35 -8.14
N PHE A 162 -2.82 -16.27 -8.92
CA PHE A 162 -3.70 -16.13 -10.09
C PHE A 162 -3.31 -17.04 -11.26
N LYS A 163 -2.13 -17.66 -11.25
CA LYS A 163 -1.74 -18.65 -12.25
C LYS A 163 -2.55 -19.94 -12.17
N VAL A 164 -2.97 -20.33 -10.97
CA VAL A 164 -3.74 -21.57 -10.76
C VAL A 164 -5.16 -21.46 -11.32
N ASN A 165 -5.74 -20.25 -11.33
CA ASN A 165 -7.12 -19.99 -11.77
C ASN A 165 -7.17 -19.33 -13.16
N GLU A 166 -6.20 -19.63 -14.03
CA GLU A 166 -6.11 -19.04 -15.37
C GLU A 166 -7.14 -19.67 -16.31
N ASP A 167 -8.11 -18.86 -16.74
CA ASP A 167 -9.08 -19.25 -17.76
C ASP A 167 -8.70 -18.60 -19.10
N ALA A 168 -8.18 -19.40 -20.04
CA ALA A 168 -7.87 -18.95 -21.40
C ALA A 168 -9.15 -18.58 -22.19
N LEU A 169 -10.29 -19.18 -21.83
CA LEU A 169 -11.59 -18.90 -22.42
C LEU A 169 -12.24 -17.73 -21.70
N ARG A 170 -11.99 -16.55 -22.26
CA ARG A 170 -12.55 -15.22 -21.98
C ARG A 170 -14.06 -15.24 -21.69
N ARG A 171 -14.48 -15.64 -20.48
CA ARG A 171 -15.88 -15.59 -20.00
C ARG A 171 -16.16 -14.25 -19.33
N TYR A 172 -16.25 -13.18 -20.12
CA TYR A 172 -16.69 -11.86 -19.65
C TYR A 172 -18.00 -11.87 -18.83
N PRO A 173 -19.02 -12.70 -19.13
CA PRO A 173 -20.29 -12.68 -18.37
C PRO A 173 -20.17 -13.10 -16.90
N ARG A 174 -19.10 -13.85 -16.54
CA ARG A 174 -18.84 -14.29 -15.16
C ARG A 174 -17.93 -13.34 -14.38
N GLY A 175 -17.42 -12.27 -15.01
CA GLY A 175 -16.49 -11.33 -14.38
C GLY A 175 -15.08 -11.87 -14.18
N ASN A 176 -14.70 -12.94 -14.88
CA ASN A 176 -13.34 -13.46 -14.90
C ASN A 176 -12.50 -12.70 -15.94
N PHE A 177 -11.61 -11.82 -15.47
CA PHE A 177 -10.67 -11.07 -16.29
C PHE A 177 -9.23 -11.63 -16.21
N ASN A 178 -9.04 -12.77 -15.54
CA ASN A 178 -7.73 -13.39 -15.31
C ASN A 178 -7.21 -14.13 -16.54
N THR A 179 -6.83 -13.36 -17.56
CA THR A 179 -5.99 -13.82 -18.66
C THR A 179 -4.52 -13.60 -18.30
N SER A 180 -3.60 -14.44 -18.80
CA SER A 180 -2.16 -14.25 -18.55
C SER A 180 -1.67 -12.87 -19.04
N PHE A 181 -2.24 -12.33 -20.12
CA PHE A 181 -1.95 -10.97 -20.57
C PHE A 181 -2.30 -9.91 -19.52
N ILE A 182 -3.55 -9.90 -19.02
CA ILE A 182 -3.99 -8.93 -18.01
C ILE A 182 -3.20 -9.09 -16.71
N ARG A 183 -2.94 -10.33 -16.30
CA ARG A 183 -2.19 -10.66 -15.08
C ARG A 183 -0.75 -10.14 -15.12
N LEU A 184 -0.05 -10.37 -16.22
CA LEU A 184 1.34 -9.91 -16.39
C LEU A 184 1.42 -8.39 -16.51
N ASN A 185 0.49 -7.76 -17.23
CA ASN A 185 0.43 -6.29 -17.29
C ASN A 185 0.09 -5.66 -15.94
N ALA A 186 -0.81 -6.27 -15.16
CA ALA A 186 -1.13 -5.81 -13.81
C ALA A 186 0.09 -5.94 -12.88
N LEU A 187 0.79 -7.08 -12.91
CA LEU A 187 2.03 -7.27 -12.15
C LEU A 187 3.10 -6.25 -12.56
N PHE A 188 3.31 -6.07 -13.86
CA PHE A 188 4.24 -5.07 -14.38
C PHE A 188 3.87 -3.67 -13.92
N GLY A 189 2.60 -3.28 -13.99
CA GLY A 189 2.11 -1.99 -13.51
C GLY A 189 2.39 -1.77 -12.02
N VAL A 190 2.18 -2.79 -11.18
CA VAL A 190 2.52 -2.70 -9.75
C VAL A 190 4.03 -2.54 -9.55
N VAL A 191 4.85 -3.35 -10.22
CA VAL A 191 6.32 -3.25 -10.10
C VAL A 191 6.84 -1.89 -10.55
N VAL A 192 6.31 -1.34 -11.65
CA VAL A 192 6.65 0.00 -12.14
C VAL A 192 6.22 1.07 -11.14
N LEU A 193 5.01 1.00 -10.57
CA LEU A 193 4.54 1.93 -9.55
C LEU A 193 5.46 1.92 -8.31
N GLN A 194 5.80 0.73 -7.80
CA GLN A 194 6.69 0.57 -6.66
C GLN A 194 8.09 1.12 -6.95
N GLY A 195 8.64 0.80 -8.13
CA GLY A 195 9.93 1.31 -8.59
C GLY A 195 9.94 2.83 -8.74
N TYR A 196 8.86 3.42 -9.27
CA TYR A 196 8.69 4.86 -9.40
C TYR A 196 8.70 5.56 -8.04
N GLN A 197 7.94 5.08 -7.06
CA GLN A 197 7.92 5.65 -5.71
C GLN A 197 9.28 5.52 -5.02
N PHE A 198 9.95 4.37 -5.18
CA PHE A 198 11.29 4.17 -4.65
C PHE A 198 12.31 5.11 -5.31
N ALA A 199 12.22 5.32 -6.62
CA ALA A 199 13.08 6.23 -7.35
C ALA A 199 12.91 7.68 -6.85
N LEU A 200 11.66 8.15 -6.66
CA LEU A 200 11.39 9.46 -6.07
C LEU A 200 12.02 9.60 -4.67
N PHE A 201 11.87 8.57 -3.84
CA PHE A 201 12.47 8.53 -2.51
C PHE A 201 14.01 8.58 -2.54
N ALA A 202 14.63 7.83 -3.46
CA ALA A 202 16.07 7.81 -3.65
C ALA A 202 16.60 9.17 -4.14
N LEU A 203 15.93 9.79 -5.13
CA LEU A 203 16.28 11.11 -5.64
C LEU A 203 16.24 12.17 -4.53
N PHE A 204 15.20 12.15 -3.70
CA PHE A 204 15.09 13.04 -2.54
C PHE A 204 16.27 12.87 -1.57
N HIS A 205 16.65 11.62 -1.27
CA HIS A 205 17.77 11.32 -0.38
C HIS A 205 19.12 11.71 -0.97
N PHE A 206 19.34 11.46 -2.26
CA PHE A 206 20.57 11.86 -2.94
C PHE A 206 20.72 13.38 -3.02
N GLY A 207 19.62 14.11 -3.25
CA GLY A 207 19.62 15.57 -3.18
C GLY A 207 20.06 16.07 -1.80
N ARG A 208 19.47 15.51 -0.74
CA ARG A 208 19.81 15.86 0.65
C ARG A 208 21.26 15.52 1.01
N ILE A 209 21.76 14.38 0.53
CA ILE A 209 23.17 14.01 0.69
C ILE A 209 24.03 15.06 -0.01
N ARG A 210 23.81 15.34 -1.30
CA ARG A 210 24.57 16.34 -2.07
C ARG A 210 24.62 17.71 -1.38
N GLU A 211 23.50 18.19 -0.84
CA GLU A 211 23.46 19.45 -0.08
C GLU A 211 24.33 19.42 1.17
N SER A 212 24.30 18.31 1.92
CA SER A 212 25.12 18.15 3.12
C SER A 212 26.62 18.09 2.80
N TRP A 213 27.00 17.52 1.65
CA TRP A 213 28.39 17.50 1.19
C TRP A 213 28.85 18.89 0.75
N SER A 214 28.03 19.63 0.00
CA SER A 214 28.35 21.01 -0.39
C SER A 214 28.55 21.93 0.83
N LYS A 215 27.70 21.80 1.87
CA LYS A 215 27.86 22.53 3.14
C LYS A 215 29.16 22.17 3.86
N LYS A 216 29.54 20.88 3.87
CA LYS A 216 30.83 20.43 4.44
C LYS A 216 32.01 21.01 3.67
N THR A 217 32.02 20.94 2.34
CA THR A 217 33.11 21.50 1.51
C THR A 217 33.26 23.00 1.70
N LYS A 218 32.15 23.76 1.72
CA LYS A 218 32.19 25.21 2.00
C LYS A 218 32.74 25.52 3.40
N LYS A 219 32.37 24.73 4.41
CA LYS A 219 32.88 24.89 5.79
C LYS A 219 34.39 24.57 5.88
N THR A 220 34.86 23.54 5.17
CA THR A 220 36.28 23.17 5.11
C THR A 220 37.11 24.22 4.34
N GLN A 221 36.55 24.84 3.30
CA GLN A 221 37.21 25.94 2.59
C GLN A 221 37.23 27.25 3.39
N ALA A 222 36.18 27.53 4.17
CA ALA A 222 36.13 28.72 5.03
C ALA A 222 37.06 28.65 6.26
N ASN A 223 37.34 27.45 6.77
CA ASN A 223 38.27 27.21 7.87
C ASN A 223 39.34 26.19 7.45
N PRO A 224 40.38 26.61 6.69
CA PRO A 224 41.48 25.72 6.34
C PRO A 224 42.20 25.24 7.61
N PRO A 225 42.63 23.97 7.68
CA PRO A 225 43.36 23.46 8.84
C PRO A 225 44.65 24.27 9.04
N VAL A 226 44.83 24.83 10.24
CA VAL A 226 46.06 25.55 10.62
C VAL A 226 47.24 24.58 10.51
N ASN A 227 48.20 24.90 9.65
CA ASN A 227 49.40 24.10 9.45
C ASN A 227 50.25 24.06 10.73
N PRO A 228 50.49 22.89 11.36
CA PRO A 228 51.18 22.79 12.64
C PRO A 228 52.67 23.19 12.60
N LYS A 229 53.22 23.51 11.42
CA LYS A 229 54.65 23.87 11.26
C LYS A 229 55.02 25.29 11.74
N ASN A 230 54.06 26.20 11.95
CA ASN A 230 54.34 27.60 12.35
C ASN A 230 54.19 27.90 13.86
N VAL A 231 53.86 26.91 14.69
CA VAL A 231 53.61 27.14 16.14
C VAL A 231 54.90 27.03 16.98
N LYS A 232 55.99 26.48 16.43
CA LYS A 232 57.23 26.24 17.21
C LYS A 232 58.22 27.41 17.26
N THR A 233 58.04 28.49 16.50
CA THR A 233 59.07 29.56 16.39
C THR A 233 58.78 30.82 17.21
N LYS A 234 57.78 30.82 18.10
CA LYS A 234 57.35 32.02 18.84
C LYS A 234 57.45 31.90 20.37
N LYS A 235 58.27 30.99 20.91
CA LYS A 235 58.33 30.78 22.36
C LYS A 235 59.62 31.18 23.07
N ASP A 236 60.62 31.67 22.34
CA ASP A 236 61.89 32.08 22.94
C ASP A 236 62.31 33.46 22.39
N GLU A 237 61.83 34.54 23.01
CA GLU A 237 62.48 35.86 23.09
C GLU A 237 61.94 36.65 24.28
#